data_AF-A0A2R6IJS0-F1
#
_entry.id   AF-A0A2R6IJS0-F1
#
_cell.length_a   1.000
_cell.length_b   1.000
_cell.length_c   1.000
_cell.angle_alpha   90.00
_cell.angle_beta   90.00
_cell.angle_gamma   90.00
#
_symmetry.space_group_name_H-M   'P 1'
#
loop_
_entity.id
_entity.type
_entity.pdbx_description
1 polymer ?
#
loop_
_entity_poly.entity_id
_entity_poly.type
_entity_poly.pdbx_seq_one_letter_code
_entity_poly.pdbx_strand_id
1 'polypeptide(L)'
;MELRVIEKEATMVSIEIAGEDHTFMNVLKGALLETEGVTAATYDMNPEQSGGQTDPVLTIKTDEHTDALDALEAGTERVIQKSDDFEAAFEAAA
;
A
#
# COMPACT_ATOMS: atom_id res chain seq x y z
N MET A 1 3.27 10.39 9.02
CA MET A 1 2.63 9.07 8.92
C MET A 1 2.59 8.41 10.28
N GLU A 2 1.41 7.93 10.68
CA GLU A 2 1.24 6.98 11.80
C GLU A 2 0.50 5.74 11.28
N LEU A 3 0.93 4.54 11.70
CA LEU A 3 0.37 3.28 11.23
C LEU A 3 -0.38 2.58 12.36
N ARG A 4 -1.62 2.15 12.09
CA ARG A 4 -2.43 1.38 13.03
C ARG A 4 -3.04 0.17 12.34
N VAL A 5 -2.71 -1.03 12.84
CA VAL A 5 -3.38 -2.26 12.39
C VAL A 5 -4.83 -2.24 12.91
N ILE A 6 -5.77 -2.29 11.99
CA ILE A 6 -7.22 -2.33 12.27
C ILE A 6 -7.69 -3.78 12.37
N GLU A 7 -7.20 -4.63 11.46
CA GLU A 7 -7.58 -6.04 11.39
C GLU A 7 -6.39 -6.87 10.89
N LYS A 8 -6.22 -8.06 11.45
CA LYS A 8 -5.22 -9.03 11.00
C LYS A 8 -5.82 -10.44 11.05
N GLU A 9 -5.82 -11.08 9.89
CA GLU A 9 -6.16 -12.49 9.70
C GLU A 9 -4.95 -13.23 9.11
N ALA A 10 -5.11 -14.52 8.78
CA ALA A 10 -4.00 -15.33 8.25
C ALA A 10 -3.50 -14.84 6.88
N THR A 11 -4.41 -14.42 5.99
CA THR A 11 -4.11 -14.00 4.61
C THR A 11 -4.63 -12.59 4.32
N MET A 12 -4.83 -11.79 5.36
CA MET A 12 -5.36 -10.44 5.23
C MET A 12 -4.85 -9.52 6.34
N VAL A 13 -4.53 -8.28 5.99
CA VAL A 13 -4.29 -7.21 6.94
C VAL A 13 -4.99 -5.94 6.48
N SER A 14 -5.59 -5.22 7.43
CA SER A 14 -6.10 -3.86 7.23
C SER A 14 -5.37 -2.88 8.14
N ILE A 15 -4.84 -1.80 7.57
CA ILE A 15 -3.99 -0.82 8.26
C ILE A 15 -4.51 0.58 7.93
N GLU A 16 -4.77 1.37 8.96
CA GLU A 16 -4.97 2.81 8.82
C GLU A 16 -3.62 3.51 8.75
N ILE A 17 -3.47 4.39 7.76
CA ILE A 17 -2.23 5.11 7.45
C ILE A 17 -2.50 6.60 7.60
N ALA A 18 -2.40 7.11 8.84
CA ALA A 18 -2.77 8.48 9.14
C ALA A 18 -1.74 9.49 8.61
N GLY A 19 -2.26 10.60 8.10
CA GLY A 19 -1.47 11.69 7.52
C GLY A 19 -1.03 11.47 6.07
N GLU A 20 -1.60 10.48 5.38
CA GLU A 20 -1.41 10.24 3.94
C GLU A 20 -2.72 10.45 3.16
N ASP A 21 -2.60 10.63 1.84
CA ASP A 21 -3.76 10.84 0.94
C ASP A 21 -3.72 9.93 -0.31
N HIS A 22 -4.64 10.16 -1.24
CA HIS A 22 -4.74 9.42 -2.49
C HIS A 22 -3.44 9.37 -3.32
N THR A 23 -2.53 10.34 -3.16
CA THR A 23 -1.26 10.39 -3.88
C THR A 23 -0.40 9.21 -3.47
N PHE A 24 -0.06 9.11 -2.19
CA PHE A 24 0.73 8.02 -1.65
C PHE A 24 0.00 6.69 -1.80
N MET A 25 -1.30 6.67 -1.47
CA MET A 25 -2.09 5.44 -1.46
C MET A 25 -2.28 4.82 -2.85
N ASN A 26 -2.39 5.62 -3.92
CA ASN A 26 -2.47 5.06 -5.26
C ASN A 26 -1.15 4.45 -5.73
N VAL A 27 -0.02 5.05 -5.37
CA VAL A 27 1.31 4.51 -5.69
C VAL A 27 1.54 3.19 -4.95
N LEU A 28 1.30 3.18 -3.65
CA LEU A 28 1.44 1.98 -2.82
C LEU A 28 0.51 0.86 -3.28
N LYS A 29 -0.78 1.15 -3.51
CA LYS A 29 -1.75 0.19 -4.07
C LYS A 29 -1.26 -0.41 -5.39
N GLY A 30 -0.74 0.44 -6.29
CA GLY A 30 -0.22 -0.01 -7.58
C GLY A 30 0.96 -0.98 -7.41
N ALA A 31 1.90 -0.67 -6.52
CA ALA A 31 3.04 -1.54 -6.24
C ALA A 31 2.61 -2.88 -5.59
N LEU A 32 1.66 -2.85 -4.66
CA LEU A 32 1.12 -4.05 -4.02
C LEU A 32 0.41 -4.97 -5.01
N LEU A 33 -0.36 -4.43 -5.95
CA LEU A 33 -1.01 -5.22 -7.02
C LEU A 33 -0.01 -5.89 -7.98
N GLU A 34 1.23 -5.44 -8.00
CA GLU A 34 2.33 -6.04 -8.77
C GLU A 34 3.23 -6.94 -7.92
N THR A 35 2.94 -7.09 -6.62
CA THR A 35 3.73 -7.89 -5.68
C THR A 35 3.27 -9.35 -5.73
N GLU A 36 4.22 -10.29 -5.80
CA GLU A 36 3.92 -11.72 -5.83
C GLU A 36 3.15 -12.16 -4.57
N GLY A 37 2.19 -13.05 -4.75
CA GLY A 37 1.34 -13.55 -3.66
C GLY A 37 0.23 -12.61 -3.20
N VAL A 38 0.21 -11.35 -3.66
CA VAL A 38 -0.92 -10.43 -3.41
C VAL A 38 -2.08 -10.78 -4.34
N THR A 39 -3.23 -11.11 -3.76
CA THR A 39 -4.46 -11.44 -4.49
C THR A 39 -5.40 -10.24 -4.61
N ALA A 40 -5.33 -9.31 -3.65
CA ALA A 40 -6.02 -8.03 -3.73
C ALA A 40 -5.30 -6.97 -2.89
N ALA A 41 -5.27 -5.74 -3.39
CA ALA A 41 -4.88 -4.57 -2.62
C ALA A 41 -5.80 -3.39 -2.97
N THR A 42 -6.36 -2.76 -1.95
CA THR A 42 -7.24 -1.60 -2.09
C THR A 42 -7.10 -0.69 -0.88
N TYR A 43 -7.51 0.56 -1.00
CA TYR A 43 -7.71 1.40 0.16
C TYR A 43 -9.05 2.11 0.10
N ASP A 44 -9.63 2.41 1.26
CA ASP A 44 -10.77 3.30 1.41
C ASP A 44 -10.33 4.62 2.04
N MET A 45 -10.87 5.72 1.54
CA MET A 45 -10.68 7.07 2.03
C MET A 45 -11.88 7.89 1.55
N ASN A 46 -13.06 7.60 2.09
CA ASN A 46 -14.32 8.23 1.70
C ASN A 46 -15.04 8.84 2.91
N PRO A 47 -14.82 10.13 3.22
CA PRO A 47 -15.42 10.74 4.41
C PRO A 47 -16.96 10.75 4.39
N GLU A 48 -17.60 10.75 3.21
CA GLU A 48 -19.07 10.79 3.10
C GLU A 48 -19.73 9.43 3.36
N GLN A 49 -19.04 8.33 3.03
CA GLN A 49 -19.57 6.97 3.18
C GLN A 49 -19.02 6.25 4.42
N SER A 50 -17.85 6.67 4.90
CA SER A 50 -17.11 6.04 6.00
C SER A 50 -17.31 6.78 7.34
N GLY A 51 -18.38 7.58 7.46
CA GLY A 51 -18.77 8.24 8.71
C GLY A 51 -17.81 9.34 9.18
N GLY A 52 -17.15 10.02 8.24
CA GLY A 52 -16.17 11.08 8.53
C GLY A 52 -14.72 10.60 8.63
N GLN A 53 -14.42 9.36 8.25
CA GLN A 53 -13.03 8.88 8.14
C GLN A 53 -12.27 9.68 7.08
N THR A 54 -11.21 10.36 7.53
CA THR A 54 -10.33 11.16 6.66
C THR A 54 -9.02 10.45 6.34
N ASP A 55 -8.57 9.54 7.20
CA ASP A 55 -7.33 8.80 7.00
C ASP A 55 -7.59 7.52 6.19
N PRO A 56 -6.71 7.17 5.25
CA PRO A 56 -6.87 6.00 4.41
C PRO A 56 -6.72 4.69 5.20
N VAL A 57 -7.57 3.72 4.88
CA VAL A 57 -7.44 2.33 5.34
C VAL A 57 -7.05 1.45 4.17
N LEU A 58 -5.82 0.95 4.21
CA LEU A 58 -5.29 -0.03 3.27
C LEU A 58 -5.73 -1.42 3.69
N THR A 59 -6.25 -2.21 2.75
CA THR A 59 -6.50 -3.64 2.93
C THR A 59 -5.71 -4.42 1.89
N ILE A 60 -4.94 -5.41 2.36
CA ILE A 60 -4.16 -6.33 1.53
C ILE A 60 -4.66 -7.74 1.80
N LYS A 61 -4.88 -8.51 0.74
CA LYS A 61 -5.13 -9.94 0.79
C LYS A 61 -4.05 -10.67 0.02
N THR A 62 -3.59 -11.77 0.59
CA THR A 62 -2.57 -12.63 0.01
C THR A 62 -3.12 -14.02 -0.27
N ASP A 63 -2.34 -14.85 -0.95
CA ASP A 63 -2.56 -16.29 -0.98
C ASP A 63 -2.13 -16.95 0.35
N GLU A 64 -2.37 -18.25 0.47
CA GLU A 64 -2.06 -19.01 1.70
C GLU A 64 -0.55 -19.20 1.96
N HIS A 65 0.31 -18.82 1.00
CA HIS A 65 1.76 -19.01 1.08
C HIS A 65 2.53 -17.72 1.35
N THR A 66 1.83 -16.59 1.38
CA THR A 66 2.42 -15.26 1.49
C THR A 66 1.86 -14.53 2.71
N ASP A 67 2.73 -14.11 3.64
CA ASP A 67 2.31 -13.28 4.78
C ASP A 67 1.97 -11.87 4.29
N ALA A 68 0.86 -11.32 4.80
CA ALA A 68 0.36 -10.02 4.35
C ALA A 68 1.26 -8.84 4.75
N LEU A 69 2.04 -8.95 5.84
CA LEU A 69 3.02 -7.93 6.22
C LEU A 69 4.29 -8.02 5.37
N ASP A 70 4.74 -9.23 5.06
CA ASP A 70 5.87 -9.43 4.15
C ASP A 70 5.54 -8.90 2.74
N ALA A 71 4.31 -9.13 2.28
CA ALA A 71 3.82 -8.55 1.02
C ALA A 71 3.75 -7.01 1.06
N LEU A 72 3.37 -6.43 2.21
CA LEU A 72 3.39 -4.97 2.40
C LEU A 72 4.81 -4.40 2.33
N GLU A 73 5.77 -5.05 2.97
CA GLU A 73 7.18 -4.67 2.93
C GLU A 73 7.71 -4.72 1.49
N ALA A 74 7.50 -5.84 0.79
CA ALA A 74 7.92 -6.01 -0.60
C ALA A 74 7.27 -4.98 -1.56
N GLY A 75 5.97 -4.71 -1.38
CA GLY A 75 5.26 -3.68 -2.14
C GLY A 75 5.82 -2.28 -1.89
N THR A 76 6.23 -1.98 -0.65
CA THR A 76 6.84 -0.68 -0.30
C THR A 76 8.25 -0.56 -0.90
N GLU A 77 9.05 -1.62 -0.83
CA GLU A 77 10.39 -1.67 -1.43
C GLU A 77 10.33 -1.48 -2.95
N ARG A 78 9.30 -2.02 -3.60
CA ARG A 78 9.01 -1.77 -5.01
C ARG A 78 8.71 -0.31 -5.32
N VAL A 79 8.04 0.43 -4.43
CA VAL A 79 7.83 1.89 -4.60
C VAL A 79 9.17 2.62 -4.59
N ILE A 80 10.04 2.29 -3.63
CA ILE A 80 11.37 2.88 -3.51
C ILE A 80 12.17 2.64 -4.79
N GLN A 81 12.25 1.38 -5.25
CA GLN A 81 12.99 1.03 -6.46
C GLN A 81 12.45 1.78 -7.70
N LYS A 82 11.13 1.91 -7.85
CA LYS A 82 10.54 2.66 -8.97
C LYS A 82 10.92 4.15 -8.94
N SER A 83 11.00 4.74 -7.74
CA SER A 83 11.44 6.12 -7.56
C SER A 83 12.91 6.30 -7.92
N ASP A 84 13.78 5.41 -7.41
CA ASP A 84 15.23 5.44 -7.68
C ASP A 84 15.53 5.24 -9.18
N ASP A 85 14.86 4.27 -9.81
CA ASP A 85 15.00 4.00 -11.24
C ASP A 85 14.56 5.21 -12.09
N PHE A 86 13.49 5.88 -11.68
CA PHE A 86 13.01 7.07 -12.36
C PHE A 86 13.98 8.25 -12.23
N GLU A 87 14.48 8.51 -11.01
CA GLU A 87 15.47 9.56 -10.75
C GLU A 87 16.74 9.34 -11.57
N ALA A 88 17.29 8.13 -11.54
CA ALA A 88 18.47 7.77 -12.31
C ALA A 88 18.27 7.95 -13.82
N ALA A 89 17.12 7.52 -14.36
CA ALA A 89 16.80 7.68 -15.78
C ALA A 89 16.63 9.16 -16.17
N PHE A 90 16.07 9.97 -15.28
CA PHE A 90 15.89 11.41 -15.50
C PHE A 90 17.24 12.14 -15.49
N GLU A 91 18.10 11.88 -14.50
CA GLU A 91 19.43 12.49 -14.42
C GLU A 91 20.34 12.10 -15.59
N ALA A 92 20.26 10.85 -16.05
CA ALA A 92 21.03 10.39 -17.20
C ALA A 92 20.63 11.08 -18.52
N ALA A 93 19.46 11.72 -18.58
CA ALA A 93 18.96 12.44 -19.75
C ALA A 93 19.26 13.96 -19.72
N ALA A 94 19.77 14.50 -18.61
CA ALA A 94 20.11 15.92 -18.43
C ALA A 94 21.50 16.27 -18.99
#